data_AF-S1NIT4-F1
#
_entry.id   AF-S1NIT4-F1
#
_cell.length_a   1.000
_cell.length_b   1.000
_cell.length_c   1.000
_cell.angle_alpha   90.00
_cell.angle_beta   90.00
_cell.angle_gamma   90.00
#
_symmetry.space_group_name_H-M   'P 1'
#
loop_
_entity.id
_entity.type
_entity.pdbx_description
1 polymer ?
#
loop_
_entity_poly.entity_id
_entity_poly.type
_entity_poly.pdbx_seq_one_letter_code
_entity_poly.pdbx_strand_id
1 'polypeptide(L)'
;MFEAFQEMNLHVVELPISLDEQQLPVYSAYIQEYPFMQASASSKQALNGALMTIYYQWLEEQKKLYTTYDEQEQEEMTSSLLSYEELLKYYDGEQFDGFAWSDDLLSKK
;
A
#
# COMPACT_ATOMS: atom_id res chain seq x y z
N MET A 1 -11.61 -19.20 19.89
CA MET A 1 -11.30 -17.82 20.31
C MET A 1 -10.31 -17.23 19.28
N PHE A 2 -10.64 -16.10 18.66
CA PHE A 2 -10.09 -15.60 17.36
C PHE A 2 -10.50 -16.41 16.11
N GLU A 3 -11.64 -17.10 16.14
CA GLU A 3 -12.14 -17.91 14.99
C GLU A 3 -12.36 -17.07 13.72
N ALA A 4 -12.85 -15.84 13.88
CA ALA A 4 -13.06 -14.94 12.73
C ALA A 4 -11.76 -14.67 11.93
N PHE A 5 -10.61 -14.64 12.59
CA PHE A 5 -9.32 -14.46 11.90
C PHE A 5 -8.88 -15.74 11.18
N GLN A 6 -9.18 -16.92 11.73
CA GLN A 6 -8.88 -18.19 11.09
C GLN A 6 -9.67 -18.36 9.78
N GLU A 7 -10.93 -17.95 9.75
CA GLU A 7 -11.76 -17.96 8.52
C GLU A 7 -11.17 -17.05 7.42
N MET A 8 -10.45 -16.00 7.82
CA MET A 8 -9.76 -15.06 6.92
C MET A 8 -8.32 -15.48 6.62
N ASN A 9 -7.88 -16.64 7.10
CA ASN A 9 -6.51 -17.14 7.01
C ASN A 9 -5.47 -16.15 7.60
N LEU A 10 -5.85 -15.48 8.69
CA LEU A 10 -5.03 -14.57 9.47
C LEU A 10 -4.65 -15.19 10.82
N HIS A 11 -3.42 -14.96 11.26
CA HIS A 11 -2.90 -15.53 12.49
C HIS A 11 -2.72 -14.45 13.56
N VAL A 12 -3.35 -14.64 14.72
CA VAL A 12 -3.19 -13.73 15.86
C VAL A 12 -2.11 -14.28 16.79
N VAL A 13 -1.11 -13.45 17.08
CA VAL A 13 -0.04 -13.76 18.03
C VAL A 13 -0.30 -13.00 19.33
N GLU A 14 -0.55 -13.75 20.41
CA GLU A 14 -0.70 -13.19 21.76
C GLU A 14 0.68 -12.87 22.36
N LEU A 15 0.79 -11.70 22.98
CA LEU A 15 1.99 -11.26 23.71
C LEU A 15 1.87 -11.61 25.21
N PRO A 16 2.99 -11.65 25.94
CA PRO A 16 2.97 -11.84 27.38
C PRO A 16 2.07 -10.81 28.08
N ILE A 17 1.28 -11.27 29.04
CA ILE A 17 0.37 -10.41 29.81
C ILE A 17 1.20 -9.43 30.64
N SER A 18 0.93 -8.14 30.48
CA SER A 18 1.51 -7.07 31.28
C SER A 18 0.49 -6.56 32.30
N LEU A 19 0.97 -5.87 33.33
CA LEU A 19 0.10 -5.17 34.30
C LEU A 19 0.12 -3.69 33.98
N ASP A 20 -1.03 -3.03 34.06
CA ASP A 20 -1.11 -1.58 33.98
C ASP A 20 -0.75 -0.89 35.32
N GLU A 21 -0.83 0.44 35.36
CA GLU A 21 -0.55 1.25 36.56
C GLU A 21 -1.47 0.91 37.75
N GLN A 22 -2.63 0.31 37.48
CA GLN A 22 -3.64 -0.09 38.46
C GLN A 22 -3.49 -1.56 38.88
N GLN A 23 -2.42 -2.24 38.42
CA GLN A 23 -2.16 -3.67 38.62
C GLN A 23 -3.24 -4.58 37.99
N LEU A 24 -3.92 -4.11 36.94
CA LEU A 24 -4.87 -4.91 36.18
C LEU A 24 -4.17 -5.60 35.00
N PRO A 25 -4.57 -6.84 34.65
CA PRO A 25 -3.97 -7.56 33.54
C PRO A 25 -4.36 -6.93 32.19
N VAL A 26 -3.35 -6.67 31.37
CA VAL A 26 -3.46 -6.18 30.00
C VAL A 26 -3.05 -7.29 29.05
N TYR A 27 -3.99 -7.67 28.20
CA TYR A 27 -3.79 -8.64 27.14
C TYR A 27 -3.43 -7.87 25.87
N SER A 28 -2.33 -8.24 25.23
CA SER A 28 -1.87 -7.62 23.99
C SER A 28 -1.67 -8.68 22.92
N ALA A 29 -1.96 -8.33 21.67
CA ALA A 29 -1.75 -9.21 20.53
C ALA A 29 -1.60 -8.42 19.23
N TYR A 30 -1.09 -9.07 18.19
CA TYR A 30 -0.99 -8.52 16.84
C TYR A 30 -1.35 -9.58 15.79
N ILE A 31 -1.65 -9.12 14.57
CA ILE A 31 -1.88 -10.00 13.41
C ILE A 31 -0.53 -10.28 12.73
N GLN A 32 -0.15 -11.55 12.58
CA GLN A 32 1.17 -11.95 12.09
C GLN A 32 1.45 -11.43 10.66
N GLU A 33 0.45 -11.47 9.80
CA GLU A 33 0.53 -10.97 8.42
C GLU A 33 0.63 -9.44 8.36
N TYR A 34 0.12 -8.76 9.40
CA TYR A 34 0.10 -7.31 9.51
C TYR A 34 0.59 -6.87 10.90
N PRO A 35 1.91 -6.96 11.20
CA PRO A 35 2.43 -6.72 12.55
C PRO A 35 2.16 -5.31 13.11
N PHE A 36 1.88 -4.34 12.23
CA PHE A 36 1.48 -2.99 12.61
C PHE A 36 0.06 -2.93 13.18
N MET A 37 -0.78 -3.94 12.91
CA MET A 37 -2.10 -4.10 13.51
C MET A 37 -1.97 -4.80 14.86
N GLN A 38 -1.77 -4.00 15.90
CA GLN A 38 -1.66 -4.45 17.28
C GLN A 38 -2.75 -3.82 18.14
N ALA A 39 -3.20 -4.55 19.16
CA ALA A 39 -4.16 -4.06 20.13
C ALA A 39 -3.81 -4.53 21.54
N SER A 40 -4.31 -3.79 22.53
CA SER A 40 -4.24 -4.13 23.94
C SER A 40 -5.60 -3.91 24.58
N ALA A 41 -6.02 -4.82 25.46
CA ALA A 41 -7.30 -4.73 26.14
C ALA A 41 -7.28 -5.42 27.51
N SER A 42 -8.27 -5.12 28.36
CA SER A 42 -8.42 -5.71 29.70
C SER A 42 -8.95 -7.15 29.71
N SER A 43 -9.36 -7.70 28.56
CA SER A 43 -9.79 -9.08 28.41
C SER A 43 -9.54 -9.60 27.00
N LYS A 44 -9.45 -10.92 26.83
CA LYS A 44 -9.29 -11.55 25.51
C LYS A 44 -10.44 -11.27 24.55
N GLN A 45 -11.68 -11.18 25.06
CA GLN A 45 -12.85 -10.86 24.23
C GLN A 45 -12.77 -9.43 23.72
N ALA A 46 -12.41 -8.48 24.59
CA ALA A 46 -12.21 -7.08 24.20
C ALA A 46 -11.03 -6.95 23.21
N LEU A 47 -9.96 -7.73 23.40
CA LEU A 47 -8.81 -7.77 22.50
C LEU A 47 -9.20 -8.24 21.09
N ASN A 48 -9.98 -9.31 21.00
CA ASN A 48 -10.51 -9.81 19.73
C ASN A 48 -11.36 -8.74 19.02
N GLY A 49 -12.27 -8.09 19.76
CA GLY A 49 -13.06 -6.98 19.21
C GLY A 49 -12.19 -5.83 18.70
N ALA A 50 -11.19 -5.41 19.47
CA ALA A 50 -10.28 -4.33 19.10
C ALA A 50 -9.48 -4.67 17.83
N LEU A 51 -8.92 -5.89 17.73
CA LEU A 51 -8.21 -6.33 16.53
C LEU A 51 -9.13 -6.36 15.30
N MET A 52 -10.36 -6.84 15.45
CA MET A 52 -11.33 -6.87 14.33
C MET A 52 -11.66 -5.45 13.87
N THR A 53 -11.83 -4.51 14.79
CA THR A 53 -12.06 -3.09 14.44
C THR A 53 -10.90 -2.51 13.64
N ILE A 54 -9.65 -2.72 14.09
CA ILE A 54 -8.46 -2.26 13.38
C ILE A 54 -8.38 -2.87 11.98
N TYR A 55 -8.64 -4.18 11.87
CA TYR A 55 -8.60 -4.88 10.59
C TYR A 55 -9.66 -4.36 9.60
N TYR A 56 -10.91 -4.18 10.04
CA TYR A 56 -11.96 -3.66 9.17
C TYR A 56 -11.73 -2.19 8.78
N GLN A 57 -11.21 -1.37 9.69
CA GLN A 57 -10.82 0.01 9.37
C GLN A 57 -9.77 0.03 8.27
N TRP A 58 -8.73 -0.82 8.38
CA TRP A 58 -7.73 -0.94 7.33
C TRP A 58 -8.32 -1.41 6.00
N LEU A 59 -9.23 -2.39 5.99
CA LEU A 59 -9.90 -2.82 4.76
C LEU A 59 -10.70 -1.69 4.10
N GLU A 60 -11.40 -0.87 4.89
CA GLU A 60 -12.12 0.29 4.37
C GLU A 60 -11.18 1.34 3.78
N GLU A 61 -10.04 1.61 4.43
CA GLU A 61 -9.01 2.51 3.93
C GLU A 61 -8.40 2.00 2.62
N GLN A 62 -8.06 0.72 2.55
CA GLN A 62 -7.57 0.09 1.32
C GLN A 62 -8.59 0.22 0.19
N LYS A 63 -9.86 -0.09 0.46
CA LYS A 63 -10.93 0.02 -0.54
C LYS A 63 -11.05 1.44 -1.09
N LYS A 64 -10.99 2.46 -0.22
CA LYS A 64 -11.02 3.87 -0.63
C LYS A 64 -9.82 4.21 -1.51
N LEU A 65 -8.61 3.79 -1.12
CA LEU A 65 -7.41 4.02 -1.91
C LEU A 65 -7.56 3.44 -3.32
N TYR A 66 -7.96 2.17 -3.46
CA TYR A 66 -8.14 1.54 -4.78
C TYR A 66 -9.20 2.25 -5.63
N THR A 67 -10.33 2.66 -5.05
CA THR A 67 -11.35 3.44 -5.77
C THR A 67 -10.81 4.79 -6.24
N THR A 68 -10.04 5.49 -5.40
CA THR A 68 -9.41 6.75 -5.80
C THR A 68 -8.32 6.56 -6.85
N TYR A 69 -7.54 5.48 -6.79
CA TYR A 69 -6.57 5.15 -7.85
C TYR A 69 -7.25 4.88 -9.19
N ASP A 70 -8.37 4.13 -9.21
CA ASP A 70 -9.14 3.89 -10.44
C ASP A 70 -9.72 5.20 -11.03
N GLU A 71 -10.19 6.11 -10.17
CA GLU A 71 -10.68 7.44 -10.58
C GLU A 71 -9.54 8.34 -11.10
N GLN A 72 -8.36 8.33 -10.45
CA GLN A 72 -7.20 9.11 -10.86
C GLN A 72 -6.53 8.57 -12.13
N GLU A 73 -6.44 7.25 -12.31
CA GLU A 73 -5.95 6.67 -13.58
C GLU A 73 -6.87 7.04 -14.74
N GLN A 74 -8.20 7.07 -14.53
CA GLN A 74 -9.14 7.55 -15.55
C GLN A 74 -8.92 9.04 -15.89
N GLU A 75 -8.63 9.89 -14.91
CA GLU A 75 -8.32 11.30 -15.15
C GLU A 75 -6.96 11.50 -15.85
N GLU A 76 -5.90 10.78 -15.45
CA GLU A 76 -4.59 10.84 -16.12
C GLU A 76 -4.64 10.34 -17.57
N MET A 77 -5.50 9.36 -17.88
CA MET A 77 -5.73 8.91 -19.27
C MET A 77 -6.30 10.03 -20.16
N THR A 78 -7.02 11.01 -19.61
CA THR A 78 -7.51 12.18 -20.37
C THR A 78 -6.44 13.26 -20.59
N SER A 79 -5.32 13.23 -19.87
CA SER A 79 -4.17 14.10 -20.15
C SER A 79 -3.44 13.72 -21.45
N SER A 80 -3.71 12.53 -21.99
CA SER A 80 -3.37 12.10 -23.36
C SER A 80 -4.40 12.62 -24.38
N LEU A 81 -4.80 13.89 -24.27
CA LEU A 81 -5.87 14.52 -25.05
C LEU A 81 -5.53 14.70 -26.55
N LEU A 82 -4.36 14.24 -27.00
CA LEU A 82 -3.99 14.17 -28.41
C LEU A 82 -3.65 12.73 -28.76
N SER A 83 -4.37 12.19 -29.73
CA SER A 83 -4.02 10.93 -30.39
C SER A 83 -2.66 11.04 -31.10
N TYR A 84 -2.02 9.90 -31.40
CA TYR A 84 -0.79 9.84 -32.20
C TYR A 84 -0.86 10.65 -33.50
N GLU A 85 -2.01 10.65 -34.16
CA GLU A 85 -2.25 11.40 -35.40
C GLU A 85 -2.33 12.92 -35.17
N GLU A 86 -2.78 13.35 -33.99
CA GLU A 86 -2.83 14.77 -33.63
C GLU A 86 -1.48 15.30 -33.17
N LEU A 87 -0.66 14.46 -32.53
CA LEU A 87 0.75 14.76 -32.24
C LEU A 87 1.56 14.99 -33.53
N LEU A 88 1.28 14.21 -34.59
CA LEU A 88 1.94 14.35 -35.89
C LEU A 88 1.62 15.67 -36.62
N LYS A 89 0.50 16.34 -36.31
CA LYS A 89 0.16 17.65 -36.92
C LYS A 89 1.14 18.74 -36.53
N TYR A 90 1.81 18.60 -35.38
CA TYR A 90 2.81 19.52 -34.87
C TYR A 90 4.24 19.05 -35.15
N TYR A 91 4.40 17.89 -35.80
CA TYR A 91 5.69 17.37 -36.22
C TYR A 91 6.07 17.99 -37.57
N ASP A 92 7.03 18.94 -37.56
CA ASP A 92 7.50 19.66 -38.76
C ASP A 92 8.42 18.82 -39.68
N GLY A 93 8.40 17.49 -39.52
CA GLY A 93 9.15 16.59 -40.40
C GLY A 93 10.67 16.55 -40.18
N GLU A 94 11.22 17.31 -39.23
CA GLU A 94 12.66 17.29 -38.93
C GLU A 94 13.08 15.87 -38.52
N GLN A 95 14.06 15.33 -39.24
CA GLN A 95 14.71 14.08 -38.85
C GLN A 95 15.68 14.42 -37.71
N PHE A 96 15.58 13.69 -36.60
CA PHE A 96 16.52 13.78 -35.50
C PHE A 96 17.94 13.47 -36.01
N ASP A 97 18.73 14.51 -36.25
CA ASP A 97 20.16 14.39 -36.58
C ASP A 97 20.86 13.94 -35.29
N GLY A 98 21.04 12.62 -35.18
CA GLY A 98 21.44 11.98 -33.93
C GLY A 98 22.70 12.58 -33.34
N PHE A 99 22.90 12.41 -32.04
CA PHE A 99 24.18 12.74 -31.42
C PHE A 99 25.27 11.90 -32.08
N ALA A 100 26.10 12.52 -32.92
CA ALA A 100 27.27 11.87 -33.48
C ALA A 100 28.24 11.58 -32.33
N TRP A 101 28.40 10.30 -31.98
CA TRP A 101 29.52 9.87 -31.14
C TRP A 101 30.75 9.93 -32.03
N SER A 102 31.51 11.02 -31.96
CA SER A 102 32.79 11.07 -32.63
C SER A 102 33.72 10.04 -31.98
N ASP A 103 34.09 9.01 -32.74
CA ASP A 103 35.00 7.92 -32.35
C ASP A 103 36.47 8.40 -32.14
N ASP A 104 36.67 9.72 -32.11
CA ASP A 104 37.98 10.38 -32.08
C ASP A 104 38.59 10.46 -30.66
N LEU A 105 37.93 9.85 -29.66
CA LEU A 105 38.43 9.77 -28.28
C LEU A 105 39.11 8.43 -27.94
N LEU A 106 39.18 7.46 -28.88
CA LEU A 106 39.79 6.14 -28.63
C LEU A 106 41.17 5.93 -29.27
N SER A 107 41.74 6.93 -29.96
CA SER A 107 43.09 6.86 -30.54
C SER A 107 44.10 7.74 -29.80
N LYS A 108 44.38 7.42 -28.53
CA LYS A 108 45.70 7.69 -27.92
C LYS A 108 46.11 6.48 -27.08
N LYS A 109 46.69 5.49 -27.76
CA LYS A 109 47.68 4.59 -27.17
C LYS A 109 49.07 5.18 -27.42
#